data_AF-A0A6C0F7E7-F1
#
_entry.id   AF-A0A6C0F7E7-F1
#
_cell.length_a   1.000
_cell.length_b   1.000
_cell.length_c   1.000
_cell.angle_alpha   90.00
_cell.angle_beta   90.00
_cell.angle_gamma   90.00
#
_symmetry.space_group_name_H-M   'P 1'
#
loop_
_entity.id
_entity.type
_entity.pdbx_description
1 polymer ?
#
loop_
_entity_poly.entity_id
_entity_poly.type
_entity_poly.pdbx_seq_one_letter_code
_entity_poly.pdbx_strand_id
1 'polypeptide(L)'
;MFFQNINGMDILYYSNYCKHSKKILEFLVKGGIVESLSCICIDQRSRNPKTNQIIVLLENGKQATLPPNLKSVPALLLVNDNYKMVLGSDIVRHFEPKIKEKLSSANFGNGEPLGYAIASASGSGGSNIVSEQFTYYNMSPEELSAKGAGGRRQMYNYVPAGQDTGGIQTPPDTYRPDKIANGVTIETLQEKRNADVPQKNQSPQFEYQSANY
;
A
#
# COMPACT_ATOMS: atom_id res chain seq x y z
N MET A 1 -21.82 -22.85 19.27
CA MET A 1 -21.98 -21.42 18.94
C MET A 1 -20.61 -20.83 18.70
N PHE A 2 -20.16 -20.71 17.44
CA PHE A 2 -18.90 -20.07 17.07
C PHE A 2 -19.18 -18.92 16.09
N PHE A 3 -20.00 -17.96 16.53
CA PHE A 3 -20.34 -16.74 15.79
C PHE A 3 -19.74 -15.50 16.45
N GLN A 4 -18.60 -15.61 17.13
CA GLN A 4 -18.00 -14.46 17.78
C GLN A 4 -16.99 -13.78 16.83
N ASN A 5 -17.38 -12.57 16.44
CA ASN A 5 -16.65 -11.54 15.67
C ASN A 5 -16.61 -11.71 14.15
N ILE A 6 -17.78 -11.77 13.52
CA ILE A 6 -17.97 -11.23 12.17
C ILE A 6 -18.94 -10.05 12.35
N ASN A 7 -18.38 -8.86 12.53
CA ASN A 7 -19.15 -7.62 12.70
C ASN A 7 -20.00 -7.38 11.44
N GLY A 8 -21.25 -7.83 11.37
CA GLY A 8 -22.26 -7.43 10.37
C GLY A 8 -21.87 -7.48 8.89
N MET A 9 -20.76 -8.13 8.54
CA MET A 9 -20.15 -8.12 7.21
C MET A 9 -20.63 -9.35 6.44
N ASP A 10 -21.04 -9.15 5.20
CA ASP A 10 -21.43 -10.26 4.32
C ASP A 10 -20.21 -11.14 4.03
N ILE A 11 -20.45 -12.45 3.96
CA ILE A 11 -19.38 -13.46 3.87
C ILE A 11 -19.38 -14.03 2.45
N LEU A 12 -18.26 -13.88 1.75
CA LEU A 12 -18.05 -14.46 0.43
C LEU A 12 -17.26 -15.75 0.53
N TYR A 13 -17.88 -16.86 0.15
CA TYR A 13 -17.22 -18.14 -0.01
C TYR A 13 -16.72 -18.31 -1.44
N TYR A 14 -15.43 -18.61 -1.58
CA TYR A 14 -14.79 -18.80 -2.88
C TYR A 14 -13.81 -20.00 -2.88
N SER A 15 -13.39 -20.40 -4.08
CA SER A 15 -12.39 -21.44 -4.30
C SER A 15 -11.39 -20.99 -5.37
N ASN A 16 -10.11 -21.24 -5.15
CA ASN A 16 -9.04 -20.86 -6.09
C ASN A 16 -9.03 -21.74 -7.35
N TYR A 17 -9.69 -22.90 -7.31
CA TYR A 17 -9.77 -23.81 -8.45
C TYR A 17 -10.98 -23.54 -9.36
N CYS A 18 -11.90 -22.67 -8.93
CA CYS A 18 -13.11 -22.34 -9.68
C CYS A 18 -12.92 -21.10 -10.57
N LYS A 19 -13.11 -21.24 -11.89
CA LYS A 19 -13.03 -20.12 -12.85
C LYS A 19 -14.08 -19.03 -12.56
N HIS A 20 -15.29 -19.42 -12.15
CA HIS A 20 -16.35 -18.48 -11.82
C HIS A 20 -16.02 -17.65 -10.58
N SER A 21 -15.38 -18.27 -9.59
CA SER A 21 -14.94 -17.57 -8.38
C SER A 21 -13.90 -16.51 -8.68
N LYS A 22 -12.91 -16.83 -9.54
CA LYS A 22 -11.88 -15.85 -9.97
C LYS A 22 -12.50 -14.64 -10.67
N LYS A 23 -13.43 -14.87 -11.61
CA LYS A 23 -14.13 -13.78 -12.31
C LYS A 23 -14.89 -12.84 -11.35
N ILE A 24 -15.57 -13.41 -10.34
CA ILE A 24 -16.30 -12.62 -9.37
C ILE A 24 -15.36 -11.87 -8.42
N LEU A 25 -14.27 -12.51 -7.98
CA LEU A 25 -13.25 -11.83 -7.17
C LEU A 25 -12.63 -10.66 -7.92
N GLU A 26 -12.26 -10.83 -9.19
CA GLU A 26 -11.74 -9.75 -10.03
C GLU A 26 -12.73 -8.58 -10.13
N PHE A 27 -14.02 -8.88 -10.31
CA PHE A 27 -15.07 -7.86 -10.34
C PHE A 27 -15.19 -7.11 -9.00
N LEU A 28 -15.18 -7.83 -7.88
CA LEU A 28 -15.29 -7.24 -6.55
C LEU A 28 -14.07 -6.39 -6.17
N VAL A 29 -12.87 -6.83 -6.56
CA VAL A 29 -11.61 -6.08 -6.37
C VAL A 29 -11.65 -4.79 -7.18
N LYS A 30 -12.03 -4.85 -8.46
CA LYS A 30 -12.17 -3.66 -9.32
C LYS A 30 -13.22 -2.68 -8.81
N GLY A 31 -14.32 -3.18 -8.22
CA GLY A 31 -15.34 -2.34 -7.58
C GLY A 31 -14.92 -1.74 -6.23
N GLY A 32 -13.81 -2.22 -5.63
CA GLY A 32 -13.39 -1.83 -4.29
C GLY A 32 -14.43 -2.18 -3.24
N ILE A 33 -15.06 -3.35 -3.34
CA ILE A 33 -16.09 -3.85 -2.39
C ILE A 33 -15.48 -4.87 -1.42
N VAL A 34 -14.36 -5.49 -1.77
CA VAL A 34 -13.71 -6.55 -0.99
C VAL A 34 -13.41 -6.12 0.45
N GLU A 35 -13.11 -4.84 0.69
CA GLU A 35 -12.86 -4.27 2.03
C GLU A 35 -14.09 -4.35 2.96
N SER A 36 -15.29 -4.40 2.38
CA SER A 36 -16.57 -4.53 3.11
C SER A 36 -17.07 -5.97 3.21
N LEU A 37 -16.27 -6.95 2.77
CA LEU A 37 -16.65 -8.36 2.71
C LEU A 37 -15.65 -9.23 3.47
N SER A 38 -16.18 -10.28 4.11
CA SER A 38 -15.35 -11.33 4.68
C SER A 38 -15.17 -12.46 3.66
N CYS A 39 -13.99 -12.53 3.04
CA CYS A 39 -13.69 -13.55 2.02
C CYS A 39 -13.12 -14.83 2.67
N ILE A 40 -13.75 -15.98 2.43
CA ILE A 40 -13.35 -17.28 2.96
C ILE A 40 -13.08 -18.27 1.81
N CYS A 41 -11.84 -18.76 1.75
CA CYS A 41 -11.43 -19.88 0.89
C CYS A 41 -12.00 -21.20 1.41
N ILE A 42 -12.74 -21.95 0.60
CA ILE A 42 -13.27 -23.27 0.98
C ILE A 42 -12.43 -24.47 0.48
N ASP A 43 -11.24 -24.21 -0.05
CA ASP A 43 -10.37 -25.26 -0.64
C ASP A 43 -9.88 -26.25 0.43
N GLN A 44 -9.52 -25.76 1.62
CA GLN A 44 -9.08 -26.57 2.75
C GLN A 44 -10.25 -26.99 3.65
N ARG A 45 -11.19 -27.75 3.07
CA ARG A 45 -12.32 -28.31 3.82
C ARG A 45 -12.03 -29.74 4.28
N SER A 46 -12.28 -30.01 5.55
CA SER A 46 -12.18 -31.33 6.16
C SER A 46 -13.51 -31.75 6.77
N ARG A 47 -13.84 -33.03 6.69
CA ARG A 47 -15.05 -33.57 7.31
C ARG A 47 -14.72 -33.99 8.73
N ASN A 48 -15.43 -33.43 9.71
CA ASN A 48 -15.22 -33.83 11.08
C ASN A 48 -15.79 -35.25 11.30
N PRO A 49 -14.98 -36.24 11.74
CA PRO A 49 -15.44 -37.61 11.91
C PRO A 49 -16.50 -37.78 13.00
N LYS A 50 -16.64 -36.83 13.94
CA LYS A 50 -17.58 -36.93 15.06
C LYS A 50 -18.97 -36.37 14.74
N THR A 51 -19.05 -35.29 13.95
CA THR A 51 -20.30 -34.58 13.69
C THR A 51 -20.76 -34.69 12.24
N ASN A 52 -19.96 -35.31 11.36
CA ASN A 52 -20.17 -35.39 9.91
C ASN A 52 -20.29 -34.03 9.20
N GLN A 53 -20.04 -32.92 9.90
CA GLN A 53 -20.08 -31.56 9.36
C GLN A 53 -18.78 -31.22 8.62
N ILE A 54 -18.90 -30.38 7.60
CA ILE A 54 -17.76 -29.86 6.84
C ILE A 54 -17.20 -28.66 7.58
N ILE A 55 -15.92 -28.74 7.94
CA ILE A 55 -15.16 -27.68 8.59
C ILE A 55 -14.15 -27.14 7.59
N VAL A 56 -14.03 -25.82 7.49
CA VAL A 56 -13.03 -25.14 6.68
C VAL A 56 -11.93 -24.62 7.60
N LEU A 57 -10.68 -24.93 7.26
CA LEU A 57 -9.51 -24.36 7.91
C LEU A 57 -9.23 -22.99 7.29
N LEU A 58 -9.36 -21.94 8.10
CA LEU A 58 -9.01 -20.58 7.70
C LEU A 58 -7.49 -20.40 7.74
N GLU A 59 -6.98 -19.42 6.99
CA GLU A 59 -5.53 -19.11 6.92
C GLU A 59 -4.94 -18.71 8.28
N ASN A 60 -5.78 -18.19 9.18
CA ASN A 60 -5.40 -17.85 10.56
C ASN A 60 -5.33 -19.08 11.50
N GLY A 61 -5.47 -20.29 10.97
CA GLY A 61 -5.47 -21.55 11.73
C GLY A 61 -6.76 -21.83 12.51
N LYS A 62 -7.77 -20.94 12.43
CA LYS A 62 -9.08 -21.19 13.04
C LYS A 62 -9.92 -22.11 12.15
N GLN A 63 -10.86 -22.80 12.78
CA GLN A 63 -11.80 -23.68 12.09
C GLN A 63 -13.18 -23.02 12.04
N ALA A 64 -13.77 -22.92 10.86
CA ALA A 64 -15.15 -22.46 10.67
C ALA A 64 -16.03 -23.59 10.15
N THR A 65 -17.23 -23.70 10.70
CA THR A 65 -18.24 -24.64 10.21
C THR A 65 -18.91 -24.09 8.95
N LEU A 66 -18.93 -24.89 7.88
CA LEU A 66 -19.59 -24.51 6.64
C LEU A 66 -21.11 -24.67 6.77
N PRO A 67 -21.92 -23.69 6.32
CA PRO A 67 -23.37 -23.84 6.32
C PRO A 67 -23.81 -24.98 5.36
N PRO A 68 -24.80 -25.80 5.72
CA PRO A 68 -25.23 -26.95 4.92
C PRO A 68 -25.89 -26.56 3.59
N ASN A 69 -26.37 -25.32 3.48
CA ASN A 69 -26.99 -24.80 2.26
C ASN A 69 -25.96 -24.50 1.15
N LEU A 70 -24.67 -24.47 1.48
CA LEU A 70 -23.61 -24.14 0.53
C LEU A 70 -23.19 -25.37 -0.26
N LYS A 71 -23.82 -25.56 -1.43
CA LYS A 71 -23.55 -26.67 -2.36
C LYS A 71 -22.56 -26.32 -3.45
N SER A 72 -22.48 -25.04 -3.83
CA SER A 72 -21.71 -24.57 -4.98
C SER A 72 -21.06 -23.24 -4.67
N VAL A 73 -19.96 -22.95 -5.37
CA VAL A 73 -19.12 -21.78 -5.17
C VAL A 73 -18.85 -21.16 -6.54
N PRO A 74 -18.93 -19.82 -6.69
CA PRO A 74 -18.96 -18.77 -5.66
C PRO A 74 -20.33 -18.57 -4.99
N ALA A 75 -20.32 -18.28 -3.69
CA ALA A 75 -21.52 -18.04 -2.88
C ALA A 75 -21.31 -16.88 -1.91
N LEU A 76 -22.30 -16.00 -1.81
CA LEU A 76 -22.33 -14.88 -0.88
C LEU A 76 -23.41 -15.15 0.18
N LEU A 77 -23.04 -15.02 1.45
CA LEU A 77 -23.95 -15.08 2.58
C LEU A 77 -24.18 -13.67 3.10
N LEU A 78 -25.39 -13.17 2.88
CA LEU A 78 -25.82 -11.86 3.34
C LEU A 78 -26.21 -11.96 4.82
N VAL A 79 -25.38 -11.42 5.70
CA VAL A 79 -25.63 -11.51 7.15
C VAL A 79 -26.77 -10.56 7.53
N ASN A 80 -26.85 -9.41 6.86
CA ASN A 80 -27.86 -8.39 7.12
C ASN A 80 -29.24 -8.76 6.55
N ASP A 81 -29.30 -9.54 5.47
CA ASP A 81 -30.54 -10.01 4.85
C ASP A 81 -30.93 -11.42 5.34
N ASN A 82 -31.13 -11.58 6.65
CA ASN A 82 -31.64 -12.83 7.25
C ASN A 82 -30.84 -14.10 6.84
N TYR A 83 -29.51 -14.00 6.73
CA TYR A 83 -28.65 -15.12 6.30
C TYR A 83 -29.03 -15.68 4.92
N LYS A 84 -29.51 -14.83 4.01
CA LYS A 84 -29.81 -15.22 2.63
C LYS A 84 -28.53 -15.57 1.88
N MET A 85 -28.59 -16.66 1.11
CA MET A 85 -27.49 -17.11 0.26
C MET A 85 -27.74 -16.70 -1.18
N VAL A 86 -26.78 -15.99 -1.78
CA VAL A 86 -26.77 -15.59 -3.20
C VAL A 86 -25.65 -16.36 -3.90
N LEU A 87 -25.94 -16.92 -5.08
CA LEU A 87 -25.02 -17.85 -5.76
C LEU A 87 -24.60 -17.31 -7.12
N GLY A 88 -23.37 -17.63 -7.54
CA GLY A 88 -22.93 -17.43 -8.91
C GLY A 88 -23.05 -15.99 -9.40
N SER A 89 -23.62 -15.81 -10.59
CA SER A 89 -23.78 -14.50 -11.25
C SER A 89 -24.69 -13.53 -10.50
N ASP A 90 -25.57 -14.01 -9.63
CA ASP A 90 -26.47 -13.13 -8.87
C ASP A 90 -25.73 -12.25 -7.87
N ILE A 91 -24.52 -12.68 -7.47
CA ILE A 91 -23.61 -11.87 -6.65
C ILE A 91 -23.22 -10.58 -7.39
N VAL A 92 -22.93 -10.67 -8.68
CA VAL A 92 -22.59 -9.51 -9.52
C VAL A 92 -23.76 -8.54 -9.58
N ARG A 93 -24.96 -9.07 -9.84
CA ARG A 93 -26.21 -8.28 -9.90
C ARG A 93 -26.53 -7.59 -8.58
N HIS A 94 -26.20 -8.21 -7.45
CA HIS A 94 -26.39 -7.61 -6.13
C HIS A 94 -25.49 -6.39 -5.91
N PHE A 95 -24.24 -6.43 -6.38
CA PHE A 95 -23.27 -5.35 -6.18
C PHE A 95 -23.23 -4.30 -7.29
N GLU A 96 -23.75 -4.61 -8.47
CA GLU A 96 -23.89 -3.69 -9.60
C GLU A 96 -24.45 -2.30 -9.22
N PRO A 97 -25.56 -2.16 -8.47
CA PRO A 97 -26.08 -0.84 -8.11
C PRO A 97 -25.10 -0.04 -7.25
N LYS A 98 -24.46 -0.69 -6.26
CA LYS A 98 -23.47 -0.04 -5.38
C LYS A 98 -22.25 0.46 -6.15
N ILE A 99 -21.77 -0.33 -7.11
CA ILE A 99 -20.63 0.07 -7.97
C ILE A 99 -21.04 1.25 -8.86
N LYS A 100 -22.25 1.20 -9.45
CA LYS A 100 -22.75 2.26 -10.32
C LYS A 100 -22.91 3.58 -9.57
N GLU A 101 -23.42 3.56 -8.35
CA GLU A 101 -23.49 4.74 -7.48
C GLU A 101 -22.10 5.31 -7.20
N LYS A 102 -21.15 4.45 -6.79
CA LYS A 102 -19.76 4.86 -6.52
C LYS A 102 -19.11 5.51 -7.75
N LEU A 103 -19.27 4.91 -8.93
CA LEU A 103 -18.77 5.47 -10.19
C LEU A 103 -19.46 6.80 -10.55
N SER A 104 -20.77 6.91 -10.33
CA SER A 104 -21.50 8.15 -10.60
C SER A 104 -21.02 9.30 -9.71
N SER A 105 -20.73 9.01 -8.43
CA SER A 105 -20.18 9.99 -7.50
C SER A 105 -18.75 10.40 -7.85
N ALA A 106 -17.92 9.45 -8.30
CA ALA A 106 -16.54 9.73 -8.70
C ALA A 106 -16.47 10.61 -9.95
N ASN A 107 -17.42 10.45 -10.88
CA ASN A 107 -17.48 11.23 -12.12
C ASN A 107 -18.35 12.49 -12.00
N PHE A 108 -18.74 12.91 -10.79
CA PHE A 108 -19.65 14.06 -10.57
C PHE A 108 -20.93 14.03 -11.43
N GLY A 109 -21.43 12.84 -11.77
CA GLY A 109 -22.62 12.67 -12.62
C GLY A 109 -22.39 12.81 -14.13
N ASN A 110 -21.17 13.05 -14.61
CA ASN A 110 -20.90 13.24 -16.05
C ASN A 110 -20.78 11.95 -16.87
N GLY A 111 -20.93 10.77 -16.26
CA GLY A 111 -20.95 9.48 -16.96
C GLY A 111 -19.62 8.99 -17.54
N GLU A 112 -18.65 9.89 -17.75
CA GLU A 112 -17.31 9.60 -18.28
C GLU A 112 -16.22 10.23 -17.40
N PRO A 113 -15.00 9.65 -17.36
CA PRO A 113 -13.88 10.26 -16.66
C PRO A 113 -13.50 11.58 -17.32
N LEU A 114 -13.61 12.68 -16.59
CA LEU A 114 -13.15 13.99 -17.05
C LEU A 114 -11.62 13.97 -17.14
N GLY A 115 -11.08 14.47 -18.25
CA GLY A 115 -9.64 14.65 -18.41
C GLY A 115 -9.09 15.55 -17.32
N TYR A 116 -8.01 15.12 -16.66
CA TYR A 116 -7.30 15.96 -15.69
C TYR A 116 -6.59 17.09 -16.44
N ALA A 117 -7.10 18.31 -16.31
CA ALA A 117 -6.41 19.49 -16.79
C ALA A 117 -5.36 19.92 -15.76
N ILE A 118 -4.08 19.81 -16.11
CA ILE A 118 -2.96 20.39 -15.35
C ILE A 118 -3.11 21.92 -15.15
N ALA A 119 -4.06 22.56 -15.84
CA ALA A 119 -4.31 24.00 -15.77
C ALA A 119 -4.88 24.52 -14.44
N SER A 120 -5.39 23.67 -13.52
CA SER A 120 -5.99 24.16 -12.26
C SER A 120 -4.99 24.36 -11.11
N ALA A 121 -3.75 23.91 -11.24
CA ALA A 121 -2.67 24.38 -10.38
C ALA A 121 -2.04 25.61 -11.04
N SER A 122 -2.69 26.77 -10.87
CA SER A 122 -2.28 28.11 -11.30
C SER A 122 -2.20 28.37 -12.82
N GLY A 123 -3.22 29.05 -13.36
CA GLY A 123 -3.09 29.86 -14.57
C GLY A 123 -3.14 29.12 -15.91
N SER A 124 -3.52 29.86 -16.95
CA SER A 124 -3.68 29.41 -18.34
C SER A 124 -2.44 28.63 -18.83
N GLY A 125 -2.55 27.30 -18.90
CA GLY A 125 -1.63 26.48 -19.70
C GLY A 125 -0.38 25.93 -19.03
N GLY A 126 -0.32 25.78 -17.70
CA GLY A 126 0.72 24.95 -17.02
C GLY A 126 2.19 25.43 -17.20
N SER A 127 2.37 26.55 -17.87
CA SER A 127 3.59 27.33 -17.98
C SER A 127 3.13 28.78 -17.85
N ASN A 128 3.61 29.49 -16.84
CA ASN A 128 3.29 30.90 -16.59
C ASN A 128 3.85 31.85 -17.68
N ILE A 129 4.21 31.31 -18.85
CA ILE A 129 4.74 32.02 -20.00
C ILE A 129 3.56 32.29 -20.94
N VAL A 130 2.86 33.38 -20.66
CA VAL A 130 1.91 33.97 -21.60
C VAL A 130 2.68 35.00 -22.42
N SER A 131 2.71 34.83 -23.74
CA SER A 131 3.19 35.88 -24.64
C SER A 131 2.24 37.08 -24.51
N GLU A 132 2.68 38.14 -23.83
CA GLU A 132 1.87 39.34 -23.67
C GLU A 132 1.77 40.06 -25.03
N GLN A 133 0.57 40.09 -25.61
CA GLN A 133 0.30 40.84 -26.84
C GLN A 133 0.13 42.36 -26.57
N PHE A 134 0.01 42.75 -25.29
CA PHE A 134 -0.27 44.13 -24.88
C PHE A 134 0.70 44.61 -23.79
N THR A 135 1.81 45.19 -24.24
CA THR A 135 2.73 45.96 -23.39
C THR A 135 2.03 47.23 -22.91
N TYR A 136 1.92 47.45 -21.60
CA TYR A 136 1.43 48.73 -21.05
C TYR A 136 2.33 49.88 -21.53
N TYR A 137 1.77 50.79 -22.34
CA TYR A 137 2.48 51.86 -23.06
C TYR A 137 2.92 53.06 -22.19
N ASN A 138 2.60 53.05 -20.89
CA ASN A 138 2.82 54.19 -20.00
C ASN A 138 4.25 54.27 -19.43
N MET A 139 5.24 53.67 -20.10
CA MET A 139 6.62 53.59 -19.61
C MET A 139 7.57 54.32 -20.57
N SER A 140 8.69 54.83 -20.05
CA SER A 140 9.69 55.51 -20.87
C SER A 140 10.29 54.54 -21.92
N PRO A 141 10.69 55.03 -23.10
CA PRO A 141 11.30 54.20 -24.13
C PRO A 141 12.55 53.43 -23.67
N GLU A 142 13.27 54.00 -22.70
CA GLU A 142 14.46 53.38 -22.11
C GLU A 142 14.12 52.13 -21.29
N GLU A 143 12.99 52.13 -20.58
CA GLU A 143 12.52 50.98 -19.79
C GLU A 143 11.80 49.92 -20.65
N LEU A 144 11.28 50.32 -21.82
CA LEU A 144 10.77 49.38 -22.83
C LEU A 144 11.90 48.71 -23.65
N SER A 145 13.14 49.18 -23.50
CA SER A 145 14.31 48.57 -24.13
C SER A 145 14.67 47.23 -23.51
N ALA A 146 15.37 46.37 -24.25
CA ALA A 146 15.91 45.10 -23.75
C ALA A 146 16.92 45.26 -22.59
N LYS A 147 17.38 46.49 -22.32
CA LYS A 147 18.24 46.85 -21.19
C LYS A 147 17.47 47.38 -19.98
N GLY A 148 16.17 47.62 -20.11
CA GLY A 148 15.31 48.10 -19.03
C GLY A 148 15.14 47.03 -17.95
N ALA A 149 15.05 47.46 -16.68
CA ALA A 149 14.94 46.54 -15.54
C ALA A 149 13.48 46.11 -15.28
N GLY A 150 12.52 46.59 -16.09
CA GLY A 150 11.09 46.27 -15.97
C GLY A 150 10.38 46.96 -14.80
N GLY A 151 11.11 47.70 -13.97
CA GLY A 151 10.59 48.53 -12.88
C GLY A 151 9.58 47.81 -11.99
N ARG A 152 8.36 48.34 -11.91
CA ARG A 152 7.24 47.81 -11.10
C ARG A 152 6.37 46.78 -11.85
N ARG A 153 6.80 46.29 -13.02
CA ARG A 153 6.08 45.19 -13.68
C ARG A 153 6.21 43.92 -12.86
N GLN A 154 5.14 43.14 -12.83
CA GLN A 154 5.20 41.76 -12.36
C GLN A 154 6.05 41.00 -13.39
N MET A 155 7.35 40.87 -13.13
CA MET A 155 8.21 40.01 -13.94
C MET A 155 7.82 38.57 -13.64
N TYR A 156 6.94 38.00 -14.46
CA TYR A 156 6.60 36.59 -14.36
C TYR A 156 7.82 35.78 -14.84
N ASN A 157 8.66 35.37 -13.87
CA ASN A 157 9.82 34.47 -13.97
C ASN A 157 11.16 34.99 -14.54
N TYR A 158 11.35 36.29 -14.75
CA TYR A 158 12.68 36.82 -15.14
C TYR A 158 13.42 37.41 -13.93
N VAL A 159 14.63 36.91 -13.69
CA VAL A 159 15.59 37.46 -12.72
C VAL A 159 16.64 38.24 -13.52
N PRO A 160 16.99 39.48 -13.15
CA PRO A 160 18.00 40.25 -13.86
C PRO A 160 19.35 39.51 -13.80
N ALA A 161 20.09 39.49 -14.91
CA ALA A 161 21.33 38.72 -15.07
C ALA A 161 22.46 39.08 -14.08
N GLY A 162 22.29 40.13 -13.26
CA GLY A 162 23.24 40.55 -12.22
C GLY A 162 22.84 40.18 -10.79
N GLN A 163 21.75 39.44 -10.57
CA GLN A 163 21.35 39.02 -9.22
C GLN A 163 22.05 37.71 -8.82
N ASP A 164 23.16 37.85 -8.10
CA ASP A 164 24.00 36.74 -7.60
C ASP A 164 23.53 36.22 -6.21
N THR A 165 22.22 36.13 -5.99
CA THR A 165 21.66 35.84 -4.65
C THR A 165 20.53 34.83 -4.72
N GLY A 166 20.88 33.55 -4.83
CA GLY A 166 19.93 32.44 -4.81
C GLY A 166 20.52 31.16 -4.23
N GLY A 167 21.32 31.26 -3.17
CA GLY A 167 21.70 30.06 -2.40
C GLY A 167 20.45 29.46 -1.76
N ILE A 168 20.05 28.27 -2.20
CA ILE A 168 18.94 27.53 -1.62
C ILE A 168 19.32 27.19 -0.17
N GLN A 169 18.53 27.63 0.81
CA GLN A 169 18.75 27.23 2.20
C GLN A 169 18.40 25.74 2.35
N THR A 170 19.39 24.87 2.23
CA THR A 170 19.22 23.47 2.60
C THR A 170 19.29 23.33 4.11
N PRO A 171 18.46 22.45 4.72
CA PRO A 171 18.59 22.10 6.12
C PRO A 171 20.03 21.66 6.47
N PRO A 172 20.50 21.87 7.70
CA PRO A 172 21.84 21.45 8.09
C PRO A 172 21.96 19.92 7.98
N ASP A 173 22.98 19.48 7.23
CA ASP A 173 23.22 18.06 6.97
C ASP A 173 23.58 17.36 8.29
N THR A 174 22.62 16.62 8.87
CA THR A 174 22.77 15.97 10.18
C THR A 174 23.19 14.51 10.05
N TYR A 175 23.63 14.10 8.86
CA TYR A 175 24.01 12.73 8.57
C TYR A 175 25.16 12.26 9.47
N ARG A 176 24.90 11.19 10.25
CA ARG A 176 25.92 10.44 10.99
C ARG A 176 26.03 9.05 10.39
N PRO A 177 27.21 8.65 9.87
CA PRO A 177 27.38 7.31 9.30
C PRO A 177 27.27 6.23 10.38
N ASP A 178 26.43 5.21 10.14
CA ASP A 178 26.20 4.02 11.00
C ASP A 178 27.40 3.04 11.04
N LYS A 179 28.62 3.56 10.92
CA LYS A 179 29.83 2.76 11.00
C LYS A 179 30.52 3.07 12.32
N ILE A 180 30.16 2.26 13.31
CA ILE A 180 30.68 2.22 14.68
C ILE A 180 29.98 3.25 15.58
N ALA A 181 29.15 2.77 16.50
CA ALA A 181 28.53 3.61 17.53
C ALA A 181 29.64 4.35 18.31
N ASN A 182 29.53 5.68 18.38
CA ASN A 182 30.39 6.54 19.17
C ASN A 182 30.36 6.09 20.64
N GLY A 183 31.31 5.24 21.05
CA GLY A 183 31.36 4.70 22.41
C GLY A 183 31.96 3.30 22.53
N VAL A 184 32.14 2.57 21.42
CA VAL A 184 32.83 1.26 21.46
C VAL A 184 34.31 1.48 21.19
N THR A 185 35.11 1.68 22.24
CA THR A 185 36.58 1.69 22.12
C THR A 185 37.09 0.26 21.93
N ILE A 186 38.26 0.12 21.33
CA ILE A 186 38.93 -1.19 21.13
C ILE A 186 39.05 -1.97 22.45
N GLU A 187 39.23 -1.27 23.57
CA GLU A 187 39.34 -1.89 24.90
C GLU A 187 38.04 -2.62 25.30
N THR A 188 36.88 -1.99 25.10
CA THR A 188 35.57 -2.61 25.42
C THR A 188 35.31 -3.88 24.61
N LEU A 189 35.83 -3.94 23.38
CA LEU A 189 35.74 -5.13 22.53
C LEU A 189 36.70 -6.25 22.97
N GLN A 190 37.87 -5.89 23.50
CA GLN A 190 38.83 -6.85 24.05
C GLN A 190 38.32 -7.48 25.35
N GLU A 191 37.73 -6.69 26.25
CA GLU A 191 37.12 -7.21 27.47
C GLU A 191 35.99 -8.19 27.19
N LYS A 192 35.05 -7.85 26.29
CA LYS A 192 33.98 -8.78 25.90
C LYS A 192 34.52 -10.07 25.31
N ARG A 193 35.54 -10.01 24.44
CA ARG A 193 36.17 -11.21 23.88
C ARG A 193 36.78 -12.10 24.96
N ASN A 194 37.46 -11.51 25.95
CA ASN A 194 38.07 -12.26 27.03
C ASN A 194 37.03 -12.88 27.99
N ALA A 195 35.86 -12.23 28.15
CA ALA A 195 34.76 -12.78 28.94
C ALA A 195 34.06 -13.97 28.24
N ASP A 196 33.94 -13.93 26.92
CA ASP A 196 33.24 -14.96 26.14
C ASP A 196 34.07 -16.26 25.90
N VAL A 197 35.39 -16.24 26.13
CA VAL A 197 36.25 -17.42 25.94
C VAL A 197 36.49 -18.14 27.29
N PRO A 198 35.88 -19.31 27.56
CA PRO A 198 36.22 -20.10 28.74
C PRO A 198 37.65 -20.65 28.61
N GLN A 199 38.56 -20.25 29.50
CA GLN A 199 39.90 -20.84 29.61
C GLN A 199 39.80 -22.30 30.09
N LYS A 200 39.72 -23.25 29.15
CA LYS A 200 39.92 -24.67 29.44
C LYS A 200 41.41 -24.94 29.65
N ASN A 201 41.84 -24.90 30.92
CA ASN A 201 43.03 -25.62 31.36
C ASN A 201 42.74 -27.12 31.32
N GLN A 202 43.30 -27.82 30.34
CA GLN A 202 43.62 -29.25 30.43
C GLN A 202 44.50 -29.65 29.24
N SER A 203 45.79 -29.81 29.54
CA SER A 203 46.78 -30.47 28.68
C SER A 203 46.42 -31.93 28.44
N PRO A 204 46.42 -32.45 27.20
CA PRO A 204 46.41 -33.89 26.97
C PRO A 204 47.85 -34.43 27.05
N GLN A 205 48.14 -35.22 28.08
CA GLN A 205 49.29 -36.13 28.10
C GLN A 205 48.96 -37.35 27.23
N PHE A 206 49.81 -37.64 26.24
CA PHE A 206 49.79 -38.92 25.54
C PHE A 206 51.03 -39.71 25.97
N GLU A 207 50.80 -40.79 26.71
CA GLU A 207 51.81 -41.75 27.16
C GLU A 207 51.85 -42.91 26.14
N TYR A 208 53.01 -43.15 25.53
CA TYR A 208 53.21 -44.26 24.59
C TYR A 208 53.71 -45.48 25.35
N GLN A 209 52.97 -46.60 25.32
CA GLN A 209 53.43 -47.88 25.84
C GLN A 209 54.47 -48.50 24.87
N SER A 210 55.70 -48.70 25.34
CA SER A 210 56.72 -49.47 24.64
C SER A 210 56.45 -50.97 24.82
N ALA A 211 56.24 -51.68 23.71
CA ALA A 211 56.20 -53.14 23.70
C ALA A 211 57.60 -53.71 23.99
N ASN A 212 57.69 -54.62 24.97
CA ASN A 212 58.88 -55.41 25.22
C ASN A 212 59.04 -56.46 24.12
N TYR A 213 60.17 -56.44 23.40
CA TYR A 213 60.96 -57.60 22.99
C TYR A 213 62.40 -57.18 22.71
#